data_AF-K1RYZ7-F1
#
_entry.id   AF-K1RYZ7-F1
#
_cell.length_a   1.000
_cell.length_b   1.000
_cell.length_c   1.000
_cell.angle_alpha   90.00
_cell.angle_beta   90.00
_cell.angle_gamma   90.00
#
_symmetry.space_group_name_H-M   'P 1'
#
loop_
_entity.id
_entity.type
_entity.pdbx_description
1 polymer ?
#
loop_
_entity_poly.entity_id
_entity_poly.type
_entity_poly.pdbx_seq_one_letter_code
_entity_poly.pdbx_strand_id
1 'polypeptide(L)'
;MWNQIWPSTLNDFPKLASSVAHVYGKPRAFSESFAAYHISPTIPQAKFVVDHQIARGINFFEFMFWPAGSKHRNWMSDPGMKGLNEYTNRTTYLMSQGKPGARIAMYYPTSTMWLGNNEVYKDIVTLTQQLLTHQRDFDYINDDAFTEALTIGPGYLENKSGQRYETLIIPSSDVISASAWKVIETFSSRGGKVLFWGRKPASF
;
A
#
# COMPACT_ATOMS: atom_id res chain seq x y z
N MET A 1 10.53 12.44 -7.31
CA MET A 1 10.65 11.65 -6.06
C MET A 1 10.72 12.53 -4.82
N TRP A 2 11.31 13.72 -4.91
CA TRP A 2 11.46 14.72 -3.85
C TRP A 2 10.21 14.95 -2.98
N ASN A 3 10.36 14.84 -1.65
CA ASN A 3 9.36 15.13 -0.60
C ASN A 3 7.95 14.58 -0.86
N GLN A 4 7.83 13.46 -1.58
CA GLN A 4 6.53 12.82 -1.83
C GLN A 4 5.83 12.44 -0.52
N ILE A 5 6.60 12.20 0.55
CA ILE A 5 6.14 12.06 1.93
C ILE A 5 6.91 13.09 2.76
N TRP A 6 6.20 13.93 3.50
CA TRP A 6 6.76 14.99 4.33
C TRP A 6 5.74 15.39 5.42
N PRO A 7 6.11 16.05 6.54
CA PRO A 7 5.15 16.43 7.59
C PRO A 7 3.91 17.21 7.12
N SER A 8 3.98 17.90 5.98
CA SER A 8 2.87 18.65 5.38
C SER A 8 2.34 18.04 4.08
N THR A 9 2.79 16.84 3.72
CA THR A 9 2.47 16.19 2.44
C THR A 9 1.98 14.77 2.70
N LEU A 10 0.66 14.59 2.53
CA LEU A 10 0.01 13.30 2.65
C LEU A 10 0.06 12.57 1.31
N ASN A 11 0.80 11.46 1.29
CA ASN A 11 0.83 10.55 0.15
C ASN A 11 0.89 9.11 0.65
N ASP A 12 -0.02 8.29 0.14
CA ASP A 12 -0.21 6.91 0.60
C ASP A 12 0.22 5.89 -0.47
N PHE A 13 0.99 6.32 -1.48
CA PHE A 13 1.58 5.42 -2.49
C PHE A 13 2.31 4.18 -1.91
N PRO A 14 2.92 4.17 -0.70
CA PRO A 14 3.53 2.95 -0.17
C PRO A 14 2.51 1.82 0.05
N LYS A 15 1.22 2.13 0.16
CA LYS A 15 0.14 1.12 0.17
C LYS A 15 0.12 0.30 -1.12
N LEU A 16 0.54 0.83 -2.27
CA LEU A 16 0.57 0.07 -3.52
C LEU A 16 1.54 -1.12 -3.41
N ALA A 17 2.78 -0.85 -2.95
CA ALA A 17 3.81 -1.88 -2.81
C ALA A 17 3.47 -2.88 -1.69
N SER A 18 3.00 -2.41 -0.54
CA SER A 18 2.64 -3.30 0.58
C SER A 18 1.42 -4.15 0.27
N SER A 19 0.41 -3.61 -0.43
CA SER A 19 -0.77 -4.38 -0.83
C SER A 19 -0.38 -5.56 -1.73
N VAL A 20 0.50 -5.35 -2.70
CA VAL A 20 0.99 -6.45 -3.55
C VAL A 20 1.76 -7.46 -2.72
N ALA A 21 2.62 -7.02 -1.80
CA ALA A 21 3.35 -7.93 -0.93
C ALA A 21 2.40 -8.80 -0.08
N HIS A 22 1.40 -8.17 0.54
CA HIS A 22 0.38 -8.86 1.34
C HIS A 22 -0.42 -9.85 0.48
N VAL A 23 -0.99 -9.38 -0.63
CA VAL A 23 -1.88 -10.16 -1.49
C VAL A 23 -1.19 -11.39 -2.05
N TYR A 24 0.07 -11.23 -2.48
CA TYR A 24 0.84 -12.30 -3.15
C TYR A 24 1.79 -13.07 -2.22
N GLY A 25 1.67 -12.92 -0.90
CA GLY A 25 2.42 -13.74 0.05
C GLY A 25 3.91 -13.42 0.08
N LYS A 26 4.30 -12.18 -0.22
CA LYS A 26 5.69 -11.75 -0.15
C LYS A 26 5.98 -11.20 1.25
N PRO A 27 7.02 -11.69 1.94
CA PRO A 27 7.31 -11.27 3.31
C PRO A 27 7.85 -9.84 3.41
N ARG A 28 8.25 -9.24 2.27
CA ARG A 28 8.90 -7.93 2.22
C ARG A 28 8.25 -6.99 1.22
N ALA A 29 7.92 -5.79 1.68
CA ALA A 29 7.52 -4.65 0.85
C ALA A 29 8.66 -3.62 0.90
N PHE A 30 9.24 -3.37 -0.28
CA PHE A 30 10.45 -2.56 -0.43
C PHE A 30 10.13 -1.08 -0.68
N SER A 31 10.96 -0.20 -0.13
CA SER A 31 11.02 1.22 -0.51
C SER A 31 12.46 1.70 -0.64
N GLU A 32 12.76 2.33 -1.78
CA GLU A 32 13.90 3.22 -1.92
C GLU A 32 13.54 4.58 -1.31
N SER A 33 14.25 4.99 -0.26
CA SER A 33 13.96 6.21 0.49
C SER A 33 15.14 7.18 0.48
N PHE A 34 14.80 8.47 0.51
CA PHE A 34 15.75 9.58 0.48
C PHE A 34 16.56 9.73 -0.81
N ALA A 35 16.19 8.99 -1.85
CA ALA A 35 16.79 9.08 -3.17
C ALA A 35 16.48 10.43 -3.80
N ALA A 36 17.54 11.12 -4.23
CA ALA A 36 17.44 12.43 -4.84
C ALA A 36 16.59 13.35 -3.95
N TYR A 37 17.16 13.84 -2.84
CA TYR A 37 16.55 14.83 -1.93
C TYR A 37 17.26 16.18 -2.05
N HIS A 38 16.48 17.25 -2.24
CA HIS A 38 16.98 18.59 -2.58
C HIS A 38 17.12 19.39 -1.29
N ILE A 39 16.21 19.10 -0.36
CA ILE A 39 16.27 19.50 1.02
C ILE A 39 16.94 18.36 1.77
N SER A 40 18.01 18.68 2.51
CA SER A 40 18.60 17.75 3.46
C SER A 40 17.68 17.60 4.68
N PRO A 41 17.08 16.43 4.92
CA PRO A 41 16.22 16.25 6.08
C PRO A 41 17.04 16.28 7.37
N THR A 42 16.45 16.81 8.44
CA THR A 42 16.93 16.54 9.80
C THR A 42 16.60 15.10 10.20
N ILE A 43 17.29 14.55 11.20
CA ILE A 43 17.00 13.19 11.70
C ILE A 43 15.52 13.01 12.09
N PRO A 44 14.85 13.95 12.80
CA PRO A 44 13.41 13.85 13.06
C PRO A 44 12.55 13.82 11.79
N GLN A 45 12.89 14.62 10.78
CA GLN A 45 12.16 14.61 9.50
C GLN A 45 12.35 13.30 8.74
N ALA A 46 13.57 12.76 8.72
CA ALA A 46 13.84 11.45 8.13
C ALA A 46 13.07 10.34 8.87
N LYS A 47 13.03 10.38 10.21
CA LYS A 47 12.23 9.45 11.01
C LYS A 47 10.75 9.53 10.66
N PHE A 48 10.18 10.72 10.51
CA PHE A 48 8.79 10.89 10.09
C PHE A 48 8.52 10.19 8.75
N VAL A 49 9.39 10.37 7.77
CA VAL A 49 9.26 9.75 6.45
C VAL A 49 9.31 8.22 6.53
N VAL A 50 10.20 7.66 7.36
CA VAL A 50 10.28 6.22 7.61
C VAL A 50 9.03 5.70 8.31
N ASP A 51 8.61 6.33 9.41
CA ASP A 51 7.45 5.93 10.19
C ASP A 51 6.17 5.95 9.34
N HIS A 52 6.00 6.99 8.51
CA HIS A 52 4.86 7.10 7.62
C HIS A 52 4.80 5.91 6.66
N GLN A 53 5.93 5.53 6.04
CA GLN A 53 5.99 4.39 5.13
C GLN A 53 5.78 3.05 5.85
N ILE A 54 6.35 2.89 7.05
CA ILE A 54 6.13 1.69 7.89
C ILE A 54 4.64 1.54 8.23
N ALA A 55 3.96 2.64 8.59
CA ALA A 55 2.54 2.64 8.86
C ALA A 55 1.68 2.26 7.63
N ARG A 56 2.23 2.39 6.42
CA ARG A 56 1.60 1.92 5.17
C ARG A 56 2.10 0.54 4.75
N GLY A 57 2.80 -0.19 5.62
CA GLY A 57 3.18 -1.58 5.41
C GLY A 57 4.55 -1.79 4.76
N ILE A 58 5.37 -0.76 4.58
CA ILE A 58 6.76 -0.95 4.16
C ILE A 58 7.57 -1.56 5.30
N ASN A 59 8.31 -2.63 5.02
CA ASN A 59 9.12 -3.34 6.01
C ASN A 59 10.52 -3.70 5.47
N PHE A 60 10.93 -3.12 4.35
CA PHE A 60 12.28 -3.26 3.83
C PHE A 60 12.69 -1.95 3.15
N PHE A 61 13.78 -1.34 3.63
CA PHE A 61 14.24 -0.06 3.14
C PHE A 61 15.63 -0.17 2.54
N GLU A 62 15.82 0.52 1.43
CA GLU A 62 17.12 1.03 1.02
C GLU A 62 17.10 2.54 1.25
N PHE A 63 18.02 3.05 2.07
CA PHE A 63 18.29 4.48 2.09
C PHE A 63 19.29 4.77 0.98
N MET A 64 19.07 5.87 0.25
CA MET A 64 19.86 6.32 -0.90
C MET A 64 21.34 5.98 -0.79
N PHE A 65 21.95 5.63 -1.93
CA PHE A 65 23.35 5.23 -2.03
C PHE A 65 24.29 6.13 -1.21
N TRP A 66 25.13 5.49 -0.40
CA TRP A 66 26.26 6.14 0.22
C TRP A 66 27.34 6.35 -0.85
N PRO A 67 27.74 7.59 -1.19
CA PRO A 67 28.76 7.77 -2.20
C PRO A 67 30.06 7.08 -1.75
N ALA A 68 30.58 6.19 -2.59
CA ALA A 68 31.77 5.38 -2.31
C ALA A 68 33.06 6.20 -2.12
N GLY A 69 33.04 7.50 -2.41
CA GLY A 69 34.10 8.46 -2.11
C GLY A 69 33.52 9.78 -1.62
N SER A 70 33.41 9.96 -0.31
CA SER A 70 32.87 11.19 0.28
C SER A 70 33.98 12.21 0.56
N LYS A 71 34.43 12.95 -0.46
CA LYS A 71 35.19 14.19 -0.21
C LYS A 71 34.30 15.29 0.39
N HIS A 72 32.98 15.12 0.33
CA HIS A 72 31.99 16.05 0.86
C HIS A 72 31.03 15.31 1.81
N ARG A 73 30.94 15.78 3.05
CA ARG A 73 29.90 15.36 4.01
C ARG A 73 28.52 15.78 3.48
N ASN A 74 27.54 14.90 3.61
CA ASN A 74 26.13 15.19 3.37
C ASN A 74 25.31 14.91 4.63
N TRP A 75 23.99 15.10 4.58
CA TRP A 75 23.11 14.85 5.73
C TRP A 75 23.15 13.40 6.24
N MET A 76 23.48 12.43 5.38
CA MET A 76 23.67 11.04 5.81
C MET A 76 24.92 10.85 6.67
N SER A 77 25.82 11.84 6.71
CA SER A 77 26.97 11.88 7.63
C SER A 77 26.61 12.40 9.03
N ASP A 78 25.35 12.76 9.29
CA ASP A 78 24.87 13.16 10.62
C ASP A 78 25.05 12.00 11.63
N PRO A 79 25.64 12.22 12.82
CA PRO A 79 25.82 11.17 13.83
C PRO A 79 24.54 10.42 14.22
N GLY A 80 23.37 11.07 14.13
CA GLY A 80 22.08 10.47 14.41
C GLY A 80 21.62 9.43 13.39
N MET A 81 22.26 9.34 12.22
CA MET A 81 21.93 8.34 11.20
C MET A 81 22.12 6.91 11.69
N LYS A 82 23.11 6.66 12.55
CA LYS A 82 23.28 5.34 13.17
C LYS A 82 22.02 4.94 13.95
N GLY A 83 21.51 5.85 14.78
CA GLY A 83 20.30 5.61 15.56
C GLY A 83 19.06 5.43 14.69
N LEU A 84 18.93 6.22 13.62
CA LEU A 84 17.83 6.06 12.65
C LEU A 84 17.89 4.70 11.94
N ASN A 85 19.07 4.24 11.52
CA ASN A 85 19.24 2.95 10.85
C ASN A 85 18.94 1.79 11.81
N GLU A 86 19.43 1.84 13.04
CA GLU A 86 19.15 0.83 14.07
C GLU A 86 17.64 0.77 14.40
N TYR A 87 17.00 1.93 14.56
CA TYR A 87 15.56 2.03 14.75
C TYR A 87 14.79 1.42 13.57
N THR A 88 15.15 1.80 12.35
CA THR A 88 14.51 1.32 11.12
C THR A 88 14.61 -0.20 11.03
N ASN A 89 15.82 -0.76 11.18
CA ASN A 89 16.06 -2.20 11.10
C ASN A 89 15.29 -3.00 12.15
N ARG A 90 15.24 -2.52 13.41
CA ARG A 90 14.51 -3.20 14.48
C ARG A 90 13.00 -3.17 14.24
N THR A 91 12.49 -2.01 13.83
CA THR A 91 11.06 -1.83 13.58
C THR A 91 10.61 -2.67 12.40
N THR A 92 11.34 -2.61 11.28
CA THR A 92 10.99 -3.40 10.09
C THR A 92 11.16 -4.90 10.29
N TYR A 93 12.13 -5.34 11.11
CA TYR A 93 12.21 -6.73 11.52
C TYR A 93 10.92 -7.19 12.20
N LEU A 94 10.42 -6.43 13.19
CA LEU A 94 9.15 -6.73 13.86
C LEU A 94 7.98 -6.73 12.88
N MET A 95 7.91 -5.75 11.97
CA MET A 95 6.85 -5.64 10.96
C MET A 95 6.91 -6.74 9.88
N SER A 96 8.02 -7.46 9.78
CA SER A 96 8.14 -8.65 8.92
C SER A 96 7.75 -9.95 9.62
N GLN A 97 7.47 -9.90 10.92
CA GLN A 97 7.00 -11.07 11.67
C GLN A 97 5.48 -11.23 11.56
N GLY A 98 5.02 -12.48 11.51
CA GLY A 98 3.59 -12.80 11.50
C GLY A 98 2.95 -12.58 10.14
N LYS A 99 1.71 -12.10 10.14
CA LYS A 99 0.91 -11.88 8.92
C LYS A 99 0.30 -10.47 8.92
N PRO A 100 0.06 -9.88 7.74
CA PRO A 100 -0.56 -8.56 7.65
C PRO A 100 -1.98 -8.53 8.25
N GLY A 101 -2.36 -7.35 8.74
CA GLY A 101 -3.55 -7.17 9.59
C GLY A 101 -4.77 -6.50 8.92
N ALA A 102 -4.66 -6.02 7.68
CA ALA A 102 -5.76 -5.33 7.02
C ALA A 102 -6.97 -6.26 6.81
N ARG A 103 -8.17 -5.71 7.00
CA ARG A 103 -9.46 -6.46 6.94
C ARG A 103 -10.34 -6.05 5.76
N ILE A 104 -9.90 -5.04 5.02
CA ILE A 104 -10.60 -4.48 3.88
C ILE A 104 -9.75 -4.72 2.65
N ALA A 105 -10.36 -5.24 1.59
CA ALA A 105 -9.80 -5.17 0.25
C ALA A 105 -10.43 -3.98 -0.46
N MET A 106 -9.63 -3.20 -1.17
CA MET A 106 -10.09 -2.13 -2.04
C MET A 106 -9.74 -2.48 -3.48
N TYR A 107 -10.74 -2.57 -4.34
CA TYR A 107 -10.48 -2.79 -5.76
C TYR A 107 -9.74 -1.59 -6.36
N TYR A 108 -8.65 -1.87 -7.06
CA TYR A 108 -7.85 -0.88 -7.77
C TYR A 108 -8.16 -1.01 -9.27
N PRO A 109 -8.96 -0.09 -9.85
CA PRO A 109 -9.55 -0.22 -11.18
C PRO A 109 -8.56 0.08 -12.32
N THR A 110 -7.48 -0.70 -12.38
CA THR A 110 -6.42 -0.59 -13.39
C THR A 110 -6.99 -0.59 -14.81
N SER A 111 -7.91 -1.51 -15.12
CA SER A 111 -8.54 -1.62 -16.44
C SER A 111 -9.33 -0.36 -16.83
N THR A 112 -9.98 0.30 -15.87
CA THR A 112 -10.70 1.56 -16.12
C THR A 112 -9.73 2.69 -16.50
N MET A 113 -8.60 2.78 -15.80
CA MET A 113 -7.55 3.76 -16.13
C MET A 113 -6.90 3.46 -17.49
N TRP A 114 -6.67 2.19 -17.82
CA TRP A 114 -6.16 1.79 -19.14
C TRP A 114 -7.08 2.17 -20.30
N LEU A 115 -8.40 2.15 -20.08
CA LEU A 115 -9.40 2.60 -21.06
C LEU A 115 -9.49 4.14 -21.16
N GLY A 116 -8.68 4.88 -20.42
CA GLY A 116 -8.53 6.33 -20.53
C GLY A 116 -9.29 7.13 -19.47
N ASN A 117 -10.07 6.49 -18.60
CA ASN A 117 -10.74 7.18 -17.51
C ASN A 117 -9.83 7.28 -16.28
N ASN A 118 -8.94 8.28 -16.28
CA ASN A 118 -8.03 8.55 -15.16
C ASN A 118 -8.70 9.32 -14.00
N GLU A 119 -9.93 9.81 -14.16
CA GLU A 119 -10.64 10.56 -13.12
C GLU A 119 -10.94 9.69 -11.88
N VAL A 120 -11.05 8.37 -12.07
CA VAL A 120 -11.23 7.40 -10.98
C VAL A 120 -10.07 7.42 -9.97
N TYR A 121 -8.88 7.89 -10.37
CA TYR A 121 -7.73 8.00 -9.47
C TYR A 121 -8.01 8.95 -8.30
N LYS A 122 -8.79 10.02 -8.52
CA LYS A 122 -9.15 10.97 -7.46
C LYS A 122 -10.04 10.33 -6.40
N ASP A 123 -10.95 9.45 -6.82
CA ASP A 123 -11.82 8.68 -5.92
C ASP A 123 -10.99 7.70 -5.07
N ILE A 124 -10.03 7.02 -5.69
CA ILE A 124 -9.10 6.09 -5.02
C ILE A 124 -8.29 6.81 -3.94
N VAL A 125 -7.71 7.97 -4.27
CA VAL A 125 -6.92 8.78 -3.33
C VAL A 125 -7.80 9.24 -2.16
N THR A 126 -9.00 9.74 -2.46
CA THR A 126 -9.94 10.24 -1.44
C THR A 126 -10.35 9.12 -0.48
N LEU A 127 -10.75 7.96 -1.01
CA LEU A 127 -11.15 6.80 -0.22
C LEU A 127 -9.99 6.28 0.64
N THR A 128 -8.78 6.23 0.08
CA THR A 128 -7.57 5.83 0.81
C THR A 128 -7.31 6.71 2.02
N GLN A 129 -7.37 8.04 1.83
CA GLN A 129 -7.18 8.99 2.92
C GLN A 129 -8.26 8.85 3.98
N GLN A 130 -9.53 8.69 3.58
CA GLN A 130 -10.61 8.45 4.53
C GLN A 130 -10.39 7.18 5.34
N LEU A 131 -10.07 6.05 4.70
CA LEU A 131 -9.84 4.79 5.41
C LEU A 131 -8.69 4.91 6.41
N LEU A 132 -7.54 5.43 5.98
CA LEU A 132 -6.36 5.52 6.84
C LEU A 132 -6.51 6.54 7.97
N THR A 133 -7.16 7.68 7.74
CA THR A 133 -7.40 8.69 8.81
C THR A 133 -8.40 8.18 9.85
N HIS A 134 -9.28 7.24 9.48
CA HIS A 134 -10.18 6.53 10.38
C HIS A 134 -9.62 5.19 10.91
N GLN A 135 -8.31 4.97 10.79
CA GLN A 135 -7.61 3.77 11.29
C GLN A 135 -8.17 2.45 10.72
N ARG A 136 -8.67 2.49 9.49
CA ARG A 136 -9.12 1.33 8.72
C ARG A 136 -8.04 0.94 7.73
N ASP A 137 -7.20 -0.01 8.11
CA ASP A 137 -6.21 -0.56 7.17
C ASP A 137 -6.88 -1.44 6.12
N PHE A 138 -6.37 -1.34 4.89
CA PHE A 138 -6.90 -2.02 3.71
C PHE A 138 -5.76 -2.43 2.79
N ASP A 139 -5.99 -3.36 1.87
CA ASP A 139 -5.05 -3.63 0.78
C ASP A 139 -5.72 -3.43 -0.57
N TYR A 140 -4.99 -2.83 -1.51
CA TYR A 140 -5.41 -2.75 -2.90
C TYR A 140 -5.37 -4.13 -3.56
N ILE A 141 -6.41 -4.45 -4.31
CA ILE A 141 -6.48 -5.65 -5.15
C ILE A 141 -6.81 -5.25 -6.59
N ASN A 142 -6.05 -5.75 -7.55
CA ASN A 142 -6.36 -5.60 -8.96
C ASN A 142 -7.24 -6.76 -9.45
N ASP A 143 -7.58 -6.71 -10.73
CA ASP A 143 -8.42 -7.70 -11.40
C ASP A 143 -7.83 -9.13 -11.31
N ASP A 144 -6.53 -9.28 -11.57
CA ASP A 144 -5.83 -10.58 -11.54
C ASP A 144 -5.80 -11.22 -10.14
N ALA A 145 -5.72 -10.40 -9.09
CA ALA A 145 -5.63 -10.89 -7.72
C ALA A 145 -6.83 -11.78 -7.35
N PHE A 146 -8.03 -11.50 -7.87
CA PHE A 146 -9.23 -12.28 -7.58
C PHE A 146 -9.12 -13.75 -7.99
N THR A 147 -8.40 -14.04 -9.07
CA THR A 147 -8.24 -15.40 -9.58
C THR A 147 -6.88 -16.01 -9.21
N GLU A 148 -5.84 -15.19 -9.08
CA GLU A 148 -4.47 -15.67 -8.87
C GLU A 148 -4.05 -15.74 -7.41
N ALA A 149 -4.61 -14.89 -6.54
CA ALA A 149 -4.07 -14.62 -5.21
C ALA A 149 -5.10 -14.73 -4.08
N LEU A 150 -6.39 -14.75 -4.39
CA LEU A 150 -7.46 -14.80 -3.41
C LEU A 150 -8.18 -16.15 -3.43
N THR A 151 -8.53 -16.63 -2.24
CA THR A 151 -9.40 -17.79 -2.03
C THR A 151 -10.63 -17.37 -1.24
N ILE A 152 -11.77 -18.02 -1.50
CA ILE A 152 -13.06 -17.63 -0.90
C ILE A 152 -13.40 -18.55 0.27
N GLY A 153 -13.46 -17.99 1.48
CA GLY A 153 -13.98 -18.65 2.67
C GLY A 153 -15.40 -18.20 3.02
N PRO A 154 -15.95 -18.67 4.16
CA PRO A 154 -17.23 -18.21 4.69
C PRO A 154 -17.12 -16.74 5.14
N GLY A 155 -17.65 -15.82 4.34
CA GLY A 155 -17.69 -14.39 4.63
C GLY A 155 -16.37 -13.63 4.45
N TYR A 156 -15.32 -14.26 3.90
CA TYR A 156 -14.02 -13.62 3.70
C TYR A 156 -13.33 -14.01 2.39
N LEU A 157 -12.46 -13.13 1.91
CA LEU A 157 -11.41 -13.42 0.94
C LEU A 157 -10.09 -13.62 1.69
N GLU A 158 -9.39 -14.71 1.46
CA GLU A 158 -8.07 -14.98 2.05
C GLU A 158 -6.97 -14.90 0.99
N ASN A 159 -5.94 -14.10 1.26
CA ASN A 159 -4.82 -13.91 0.36
C ASN A 159 -3.68 -14.89 0.60
N LYS A 160 -2.61 -14.83 -0.22
CA LYS A 160 -1.45 -15.73 -0.09
C LYS A 160 -0.61 -15.54 1.17
N SER A 161 -0.81 -14.46 1.93
CA SER A 161 -0.21 -14.26 3.26
C SER A 161 -1.06 -14.88 4.40
N GLY A 162 -2.21 -15.50 4.11
CA GLY A 162 -3.15 -16.00 5.12
C GLY A 162 -3.89 -14.88 5.87
N GLN A 163 -3.89 -13.68 5.30
CA GLN A 163 -4.68 -12.54 5.75
C GLN A 163 -6.08 -12.60 5.14
N ARG A 164 -7.08 -12.19 5.93
CA ARG A 164 -8.49 -12.29 5.57
C ARG A 164 -9.13 -10.92 5.48
N TYR A 165 -9.79 -10.67 4.35
CA TYR A 165 -10.63 -9.51 4.10
C TYR A 165 -12.10 -9.88 4.23
N GLU A 166 -12.83 -9.18 5.08
CA GLU A 166 -14.28 -9.41 5.30
C GLU A 166 -15.13 -8.43 4.49
N THR A 167 -14.50 -7.37 3.98
CA THR A 167 -15.13 -6.33 3.19
C THR A 167 -14.32 -6.07 1.93
N LEU A 168 -14.99 -6.03 0.78
CA LEU A 168 -14.49 -5.52 -0.48
C LEU A 168 -15.14 -4.17 -0.76
N ILE A 169 -14.34 -3.13 -0.96
CA ILE A 169 -14.79 -1.83 -1.43
C ILE A 169 -14.43 -1.68 -2.90
N ILE A 170 -15.42 -1.39 -3.74
CA ILE A 170 -15.28 -1.16 -5.18
C ILE A 170 -15.51 0.34 -5.42
N PRO A 171 -14.45 1.13 -5.69
CA PRO A 171 -14.61 2.53 -6.08
C PRO A 171 -15.20 2.63 -7.49
N SER A 172 -15.48 3.85 -7.95
CA SER A 172 -15.86 4.14 -9.35
C SER A 172 -14.98 3.35 -10.33
N SER A 173 -15.60 2.47 -11.09
CA SER A 173 -14.94 1.59 -12.06
C SER A 173 -15.83 1.48 -13.28
N ASP A 174 -15.29 1.62 -14.49
CA ASP A 174 -16.08 1.48 -15.72
C ASP A 174 -16.23 -0.01 -16.09
N VAL A 175 -15.19 -0.79 -15.81
CA VAL A 175 -15.10 -2.22 -16.14
C VAL A 175 -14.42 -3.02 -15.01
N ILE A 176 -14.86 -4.27 -14.87
CA ILE A 176 -14.26 -5.35 -14.04
C ILE A 176 -14.32 -6.60 -14.92
N SER A 177 -13.30 -7.48 -14.92
CA SER A 177 -13.44 -8.70 -15.74
C SER A 177 -14.54 -9.62 -15.22
N ALA A 178 -15.16 -10.36 -16.14
CA ALA A 178 -16.13 -11.39 -15.78
C ALA A 178 -15.56 -12.44 -14.81
N SER A 179 -14.27 -12.77 -14.91
CA SER A 179 -13.63 -13.71 -13.98
C SER A 179 -13.48 -13.13 -12.57
N ALA A 180 -13.07 -11.87 -12.45
CA ALA A 180 -13.02 -11.18 -11.15
C ALA A 180 -14.43 -11.03 -10.57
N TRP A 181 -15.40 -10.62 -11.39
CA TRP A 181 -16.79 -10.44 -10.98
C TRP A 181 -17.41 -11.73 -10.42
N LYS A 182 -17.17 -12.88 -11.07
CA LYS A 182 -17.64 -14.18 -10.58
C LYS A 182 -17.12 -14.52 -9.17
N VAL A 183 -15.87 -14.14 -8.86
CA VAL A 183 -15.29 -14.28 -7.51
C VAL A 183 -15.98 -13.35 -6.53
N ILE A 184 -16.24 -12.10 -6.92
CA ILE A 184 -16.93 -11.10 -6.10
C ILE A 184 -18.36 -11.55 -5.76
N GLU A 185 -19.12 -12.07 -6.73
CA GLU A 185 -20.47 -12.61 -6.51
C GLU A 185 -20.45 -13.80 -5.56
N THR A 186 -19.49 -14.72 -5.74
CA THR A 186 -19.33 -15.88 -4.86
C THR A 186 -18.96 -15.45 -3.44
N PHE A 187 -18.08 -14.46 -3.30
CA PHE A 187 -17.72 -13.88 -2.00
C PHE A 187 -18.94 -13.26 -1.30
N SER A 188 -19.73 -12.47 -2.02
CA SER A 188 -20.96 -11.84 -1.50
C SER A 188 -21.98 -12.89 -1.06
N SER A 189 -22.26 -13.90 -1.90
CA SER A 189 -23.21 -14.99 -1.58
C SER A 189 -22.81 -15.83 -0.36
N ARG A 190 -21.52 -15.87 -0.01
CA ARG A 190 -20.98 -16.54 1.17
C ARG A 190 -20.94 -15.64 2.42
N GLY A 191 -21.58 -14.47 2.39
CA GLY A 191 -21.68 -13.54 3.52
C GLY A 191 -20.61 -12.44 3.54
N GLY A 192 -19.78 -12.36 2.49
CA GLY A 192 -18.82 -11.27 2.32
C GLY A 192 -19.50 -9.94 2.08
N LYS A 193 -18.94 -8.85 2.60
CA LYS A 193 -19.51 -7.50 2.39
C LYS A 193 -18.90 -6.86 1.15
N VAL A 194 -19.74 -6.48 0.18
CA VAL A 194 -19.33 -5.70 -0.99
C VAL A 194 -19.93 -4.31 -0.89
N LEU A 195 -19.09 -3.28 -0.85
CA LEU A 195 -19.49 -1.88 -0.79
C LEU A 195 -19.06 -1.18 -2.07
N PHE A 196 -19.96 -0.41 -2.67
CA PHE A 196 -19.64 0.46 -3.80
C PHE A 196 -19.41 1.87 -3.30
N TRP A 197 -18.37 2.54 -3.77
CA TRP A 197 -18.05 3.92 -3.44
C TRP A 197 -17.94 4.76 -4.72
N GLY A 198 -18.87 5.70 -4.90
CA GLY A 198 -18.97 6.47 -6.14
C GLY A 198 -19.91 5.82 -7.16
N ARG A 199 -19.51 5.78 -8.43
CA ARG A 199 -20.34 5.23 -9.52
C ARG A 199 -20.23 3.72 -9.61
N LYS A 200 -21.35 3.02 -9.79
CA LYS A 200 -21.34 1.57 -10.06
C LYS A 200 -20.82 1.28 -11.48
N PRO A 201 -20.18 0.11 -11.71
CA PRO A 201 -19.81 -0.32 -13.05
C PRO A 201 -20.99 -0.32 -14.02
N ALA A 202 -20.75 0.16 -15.24
CA ALA A 202 -21.76 0.21 -16.29
C ALA A 202 -22.00 -1.17 -16.95
N SER A 203 -21.03 -2.08 -16.84
CA SER A 203 -21.08 -3.45 -17.38
C SER A 203 -20.20 -4.40 -16.57
N PHE A 204 -20.56 -5.68 -16.55
CA PHE A 204 -19.82 -6.80 -15.94
C PHE A 204 -19.32 -7.77 -17.01
#